data_AF-A0A2L0TUU9-F1
#
_entry.id   AF-A0A2L0TUU9-F1
#
_cell.length_a   1.000
_cell.length_b   1.000
_cell.length_c   1.000
_cell.angle_alpha   90.00
_cell.angle_beta   90.00
_cell.angle_gamma   90.00
#
_symmetry.space_group_name_H-M   'P 1'
#
loop_
_entity.id
_entity.type
_entity.pdbx_description
1 polymer ?
#
loop_
_entity_poly.entity_id
_entity_poly.type
_entity_poly.pdbx_seq_one_letter_code
_entity_poly.pdbx_strand_id
1 'polypeptide(L)'
;MSNIDWSQQVTADDKATAAAAQGYQEWKAQRIAAVAGIVVEVDGLRFDGDEDAQNRMARAVAAADLMTDTTEWTLADNTVAMVSVQTLKTACRLAGEEQTRIWNEGRPA
;
A
#
# COMPACT_ATOMS: atom_id res chain seq x y z
N MET A 1 -1.61 -45.77 -36.08
CA MET A 1 -2.53 -45.30 -35.02
C MET A 1 -1.73 -44.36 -34.13
N SER A 2 -2.10 -43.08 -34.03
CA SER A 2 -1.42 -42.17 -33.09
C SER A 2 -1.86 -42.52 -31.68
N ASN A 3 -0.89 -42.81 -30.82
CA ASN A 3 -1.11 -43.03 -29.39
C ASN A 3 -1.23 -41.66 -28.73
N ILE A 4 -2.38 -41.36 -28.13
CA ILE A 4 -2.55 -40.15 -27.33
C ILE A 4 -1.74 -40.34 -26.04
N ASP A 5 -0.84 -39.39 -25.77
CA ASP A 5 -0.08 -39.35 -24.51
C ASP A 5 -0.94 -38.73 -23.42
N TRP A 6 -1.54 -39.60 -22.60
CA TRP A 6 -2.41 -39.21 -21.49
C TRP A 6 -1.63 -38.69 -20.27
N SER A 7 -0.28 -38.73 -20.27
CA SER A 7 0.54 -38.23 -19.16
C SER A 7 0.48 -36.71 -18.97
N GLN A 8 -0.04 -35.98 -19.97
CA GLN A 8 -0.19 -34.53 -19.98
C GLN A 8 -1.64 -34.08 -19.73
N GLN A 9 -2.51 -34.97 -19.25
CA GLN A 9 -3.92 -34.63 -19.06
C GLN A 9 -4.10 -33.69 -17.85
N VAL A 10 -4.42 -32.43 -18.13
CA VAL A 10 -4.81 -31.44 -17.10
C VAL A 10 -6.23 -31.73 -16.63
N THR A 11 -6.40 -32.01 -15.35
CA THR A 11 -7.70 -32.28 -14.74
C THR A 11 -8.50 -30.99 -14.52
N ALA A 12 -9.79 -31.11 -14.21
CA ALA A 12 -10.60 -29.96 -13.81
C ALA A 12 -10.06 -29.31 -12.52
N ASP A 13 -9.54 -30.13 -11.60
CA ASP A 13 -8.96 -29.68 -10.34
C ASP A 13 -7.67 -28.90 -10.57
N ASP A 14 -6.79 -29.36 -11.47
CA ASP A 14 -5.57 -28.62 -11.84
C ASP A 14 -5.89 -27.23 -12.40
N LYS A 15 -6.93 -27.12 -13.24
CA LYS A 15 -7.40 -25.84 -13.77
C LYS A 15 -7.97 -24.94 -12.67
N ALA A 16 -8.71 -25.51 -11.73
CA ALA A 16 -9.27 -24.76 -10.61
C ALA A 16 -8.17 -24.23 -9.68
N THR A 17 -7.15 -25.05 -9.39
CA THR A 17 -5.97 -24.62 -8.62
C THR A 17 -5.19 -23.52 -9.32
N ALA A 18 -4.94 -23.66 -10.63
CA ALA A 18 -4.26 -22.63 -11.41
C ALA A 18 -5.04 -21.30 -11.44
N ALA A 19 -6.36 -21.36 -11.62
CA ALA A 19 -7.23 -20.18 -11.60
C ALA A 19 -7.25 -19.49 -10.22
N ALA A 20 -7.31 -20.26 -9.13
CA ALA A 20 -7.23 -19.73 -7.78
C ALA A 20 -5.88 -19.05 -7.50
N ALA A 21 -4.77 -19.66 -7.95
CA ALA A 21 -3.44 -19.08 -7.84
C ALA A 21 -3.34 -17.76 -8.62
N GLN A 22 -3.90 -17.71 -9.84
CA GLN A 22 -3.95 -16.50 -10.64
C GLN A 22 -4.74 -15.39 -9.95
N GLY A 23 -5.95 -15.67 -9.47
CA GLY A 23 -6.78 -14.70 -8.75
C GLY A 23 -6.09 -14.14 -7.49
N TYR A 24 -5.31 -14.97 -6.79
CA TYR A 24 -4.52 -14.51 -5.65
C TYR A 24 -3.38 -13.57 -6.04
N GLN A 25 -2.71 -13.79 -7.18
CA GLN A 25 -1.68 -12.86 -7.68
C GLN A 25 -2.29 -11.53 -8.13
N GLU A 26 -3.44 -11.57 -8.79
CA GLU A 26 -4.19 -10.36 -9.18
C GLU A 26 -4.59 -9.55 -7.95
N TRP A 27 -5.12 -10.20 -6.91
CA TRP A 27 -5.44 -9.55 -5.63
C TRP A 27 -4.20 -8.89 -5.00
N LYS A 28 -3.05 -9.59 -4.98
CA LYS A 28 -1.79 -9.01 -4.48
C LYS A 28 -1.39 -7.76 -5.25
N ALA A 29 -1.47 -7.80 -6.58
CA ALA A 29 -1.11 -6.67 -7.44
C ALA A 29 -2.04 -5.47 -7.21
N GLN A 30 -3.35 -5.70 -7.13
CA GLN A 30 -4.35 -4.65 -6.84
C GLN A 30 -4.11 -4.02 -5.48
N ARG A 31 -3.82 -4.84 -4.46
CA ARG A 31 -3.51 -4.36 -3.12
C ARG A 31 -2.26 -3.48 -3.10
N ILE A 32 -1.19 -3.89 -3.78
CA ILE A 32 0.05 -3.09 -3.88
C ILE A 32 -0.24 -1.75 -4.56
N ALA A 33 -0.99 -1.75 -5.66
CA ALA A 33 -1.38 -0.52 -6.35
C ALA A 33 -2.26 0.40 -5.48
N ALA A 34 -3.17 -0.18 -4.69
CA ALA A 34 -3.99 0.56 -3.75
C ALA A 34 -3.16 1.22 -2.65
N VAL A 35 -2.18 0.49 -2.08
CA VAL A 35 -1.25 1.05 -1.07
C VAL A 35 -0.38 2.16 -1.67
N ALA A 36 0.14 1.96 -2.87
CA ALA A 36 0.94 2.97 -3.58
C ALA A 36 0.13 4.24 -3.92
N GLY A 37 -1.20 4.14 -3.98
CA GLY A 37 -2.11 5.26 -4.26
C GLY A 37 -2.69 5.94 -3.02
N ILE A 38 -2.28 5.58 -1.81
CA ILE A 38 -2.81 6.20 -0.59
C ILE A 38 -2.41 7.67 -0.57
N VAL A 39 -3.41 8.54 -0.38
CA VAL A 39 -3.23 9.97 -0.10
C VAL A 39 -4.11 10.33 1.09
N VAL A 40 -3.53 10.98 2.09
CA VAL A 40 -4.24 11.43 3.30
C VAL A 40 -4.22 12.95 3.41
N GLU A 41 -5.27 13.53 4.00
CA GLU A 41 -5.38 14.97 4.20
C GLU A 41 -5.27 15.32 5.69
N VAL A 42 -4.44 16.32 6.00
CA VAL A 42 -4.30 16.89 7.35
C VAL A 42 -4.17 18.40 7.19
N ASP A 43 -5.03 19.15 7.88
CA ASP A 43 -5.04 20.62 7.86
C ASP A 43 -5.08 21.24 6.44
N GLY A 44 -5.79 20.58 5.50
CA GLY A 44 -5.90 20.99 4.10
C GLY A 44 -4.67 20.67 3.23
N LEU A 45 -3.65 20.00 3.79
CA LEU A 45 -2.49 19.52 3.06
C LEU A 45 -2.63 18.03 2.73
N ARG A 46 -2.29 17.64 1.50
CA ARG A 46 -2.41 16.26 1.00
C ARG A 46 -1.04 15.59 0.99
N PHE A 47 -0.91 14.47 1.68
CA PHE A 47 0.33 13.73 1.84
C PHE A 47 0.22 12.36 1.16
N ASP A 48 1.27 11.96 0.46
CA ASP A 48 1.43 10.56 0.05
C ASP A 48 1.46 9.67 1.30
N GLY A 49 0.78 8.52 1.24
CA GLY A 49 0.64 7.58 2.34
C GLY A 49 1.10 6.16 2.00
N ASP A 50 1.85 5.98 0.93
CA ASP A 50 2.50 4.71 0.62
C ASP A 50 3.54 4.30 1.70
N GLU A 51 4.13 3.11 1.55
CA GLU A 51 5.08 2.57 2.52
C GLU A 51 6.32 3.44 2.70
N ASP A 52 6.83 4.04 1.62
CA ASP A 52 8.03 4.88 1.66
C ASP A 52 7.74 6.23 2.30
N ALA A 53 6.58 6.82 2.00
CA ALA A 53 6.10 8.03 2.62
C ALA A 53 5.89 7.83 4.12
N GLN A 54 5.23 6.75 4.54
CA GLN A 54 5.07 6.39 5.95
C GLN A 54 6.43 6.21 6.66
N ASN A 55 7.38 5.50 6.03
CA ASN A 55 8.73 5.35 6.56
C ASN A 55 9.47 6.70 6.69
N ARG A 56 9.27 7.62 5.74
CA ARG A 56 9.85 8.97 5.80
C ARG A 56 9.20 9.81 6.91
N MET A 57 7.88 9.75 7.06
CA MET A 57 7.15 10.46 8.12
C MET A 57 7.56 9.93 9.50
N ALA A 58 7.58 8.61 9.67
CA ALA A 58 7.97 7.97 10.92
C ALA A 58 9.41 8.36 11.33
N ARG A 59 10.34 8.41 10.38
CA ARG A 59 11.72 8.88 10.63
C ARG A 59 11.77 10.35 11.05
N ALA A 60 11.03 11.23 10.38
CA ALA A 60 10.95 12.64 10.76
C ALA A 60 10.38 12.81 12.18
N VAL A 61 9.34 12.05 12.52
CA VAL A 61 8.73 12.05 13.85
C VAL A 61 9.68 11.52 14.92
N ALA A 62 10.42 10.44 14.65
CA ALA A 62 11.34 9.83 15.60
C ALA A 62 12.60 10.68 15.83
N ALA A 63 13.02 11.47 14.84
CA ALA A 63 14.21 12.32 14.92
C ALA A 63 13.95 13.71 15.52
N ALA A 64 12.69 14.12 15.67
CA ALA A 64 12.33 15.43 16.17
C ALA A 64 12.50 15.55 17.69
N ASP A 65 12.93 16.72 18.15
CA ASP A 65 12.99 17.04 19.58
C ASP A 65 11.61 17.44 20.12
N LEU A 66 10.85 18.22 19.34
CA LEU A 66 9.52 18.71 19.70
C LEU A 66 8.50 18.45 18.58
N MET A 67 7.24 18.21 18.97
CA MET A 67 6.14 18.05 18.00
C MET A 67 5.83 19.35 17.23
N THR A 68 6.25 20.50 17.76
CA THR A 68 6.13 21.82 17.13
C THR A 68 7.25 22.12 16.14
N ASP A 69 8.30 21.31 16.09
CA ASP A 69 9.36 21.48 15.09
C ASP A 69 8.76 21.38 13.69
N THR A 70 9.34 22.14 12.76
CA THR A 70 8.85 22.20 11.38
C THR A 70 9.93 21.75 10.41
N THR A 71 9.50 21.18 9.30
CA THR A 71 10.39 20.71 8.23
C THR A 71 9.75 20.97 6.87
N GLU A 72 10.58 21.13 5.84
CA GLU A 72 10.11 21.16 4.46
C GLU A 72 9.61 19.77 4.06
N TRP A 73 8.45 19.72 3.42
CA TRP A 73 7.86 18.48 2.97
C TRP A 73 7.23 18.63 1.60
N THR A 74 7.60 17.74 0.68
CA THR A 74 6.92 17.58 -0.61
C THR A 74 5.60 16.86 -0.41
N LEU A 75 4.50 17.53 -0.76
CA LEU A 75 3.12 17.06 -0.72
C LEU A 75 2.79 16.20 -1.96
N ALA A 76 1.63 15.53 -1.92
CA ALA A 76 1.19 14.62 -2.99
C ALA A 76 0.97 15.31 -4.35
N ASP A 77 0.78 16.63 -4.35
CA ASP A 77 0.67 17.43 -5.57
C ASP A 77 2.02 17.98 -6.07
N ASN A 78 3.13 17.50 -5.48
CA ASN A 78 4.51 17.93 -5.72
C ASN A 78 4.85 19.36 -5.29
N THR A 79 3.95 20.05 -4.57
CA THR A 79 4.31 21.32 -3.93
C THR A 79 5.10 21.06 -2.66
N VAL A 80 5.93 22.04 -2.26
CA VAL A 80 6.69 21.98 -0.99
C VAL A 80 6.03 22.89 0.03
N ALA A 81 5.79 22.38 1.23
CA ALA A 81 5.23 23.13 2.35
C ALA A 81 6.07 22.95 3.62
N MET A 82 6.05 23.97 4.50
CA MET A 82 6.55 23.83 5.86
C MET A 82 5.47 23.17 6.71
N VAL A 83 5.77 22.01 7.27
CA VAL A 83 4.81 21.23 8.08
C VAL A 83 5.38 20.96 9.45
N SER A 84 4.50 20.92 10.46
CA SER A 84 4.90 20.51 11.81
C SER A 84 5.10 19.00 11.88
N VAL A 85 5.97 18.55 12.79
CA VAL A 85 6.13 17.12 13.11
C VAL A 85 4.81 16.52 13.61
N GLN A 86 4.00 17.29 14.35
CA GLN A 86 2.66 16.87 14.75
C GLN A 86 1.75 16.56 13.54
N THR A 87 1.81 17.38 12.49
CA THR A 87 1.07 17.15 11.23
C THR A 87 1.55 15.86 10.56
N LEU A 88 2.87 15.64 10.46
CA LEU A 88 3.45 14.41 9.90
C LEU A 88 3.06 13.15 10.70
N LYS A 89 3.02 13.25 12.02
CA LYS A 89 2.55 12.15 12.89
C LYS A 89 1.10 11.79 12.62
N THR A 90 0.23 12.79 12.46
CA THR A 90 -1.18 12.58 12.13
C THR A 90 -1.33 11.96 10.74
N ALA A 91 -0.61 12.47 9.74
CA ALA A 91 -0.61 11.93 8.39
C ALA A 91 -0.14 10.46 8.37
N CYS A 92 0.97 10.16 9.05
CA CYS A 92 1.50 8.80 9.16
C CYS A 92 0.50 7.83 9.79
N ARG A 93 -0.21 8.25 10.84
CA ARG A 93 -1.25 7.44 11.49
C ARG A 93 -2.40 7.14 10.52
N LEU A 94 -2.93 8.16 9.84
CA LEU A 94 -4.03 7.98 8.88
C LEU A 94 -3.63 7.07 7.72
N ALA A 95 -2.41 7.22 7.21
CA ALA A 95 -1.88 6.38 6.15
C ALA A 95 -1.77 4.91 6.58
N GLY A 96 -1.27 4.66 7.80
CA GLY A 96 -1.18 3.30 8.35
C GLY A 96 -2.55 2.66 8.62
N GLU A 97 -3.54 3.46 9.05
CA GLU A 97 -4.93 3.01 9.21
C GLU A 97 -5.52 2.58 7.86
N GLU A 98 -5.32 3.38 6.81
CA GLU A 98 -5.79 3.06 5.45
C GLU A 98 -5.07 1.86 4.85
N GLN A 99 -3.75 1.75 5.03
CA GLN A 99 -3.00 0.57 4.62
C GLN A 99 -3.50 -0.69 5.33
N THR A 100 -3.77 -0.61 6.64
CA THR A 100 -4.33 -1.71 7.43
C THR A 100 -5.70 -2.13 6.89
N ARG A 101 -6.54 -1.16 6.52
CA ARG A 101 -7.84 -1.42 5.89
C ARG A 101 -7.66 -2.19 4.58
N ILE A 102 -6.81 -1.68 3.67
CA ILE A 102 -6.50 -2.31 2.38
C ILE A 102 -5.97 -3.73 2.54
N TRP A 103 -5.17 -4.01 3.57
CA TRP A 103 -4.60 -5.32 3.81
C TRP A 103 -5.59 -6.36 4.30
N ASN A 104 -6.61 -5.93 5.03
CA ASN A 104 -7.60 -6.81 5.64
C ASN A 104 -8.86 -6.99 4.77
N GLU A 105 -9.12 -6.08 3.83
CA GLU A 105 -10.25 -6.19 2.92
C GLU A 105 -9.99 -7.12 1.72
N GLY A 106 -11.01 -7.90 1.35
CA GLY A 106 -11.03 -8.66 0.09
C GLY A 106 -10.02 -9.78 -0.03
N ARG A 107 -9.35 -10.20 1.06
CA ARG A 107 -8.36 -11.28 1.05
C ARG A 107 -9.01 -12.61 0.62
N PRO A 108 -8.57 -13.24 -0.49
CA PRO A 108 -9.01 -14.57 -0.86
C PRO A 108 -8.68 -15.57 0.26
N ALA A 109 -9.60 -16.49 0.53
CA ALA A 109 -9.45 -17.56 1.53
C ALA A 109 -8.33 -18.53 1.18
#